data_AF-A0A1I0GJ87-F1
#
_entry.id   AF-A0A1I0GJ87-F1
#
_cell.length_a   1.000
_cell.length_b   1.000
_cell.length_c   1.000
_cell.angle_alpha   90.00
_cell.angle_beta   90.00
_cell.angle_gamma   90.00
#
_symmetry.space_group_name_H-M   'P 1'
#
loop_
_entity.id
_entity.type
_entity.pdbx_description
1 polymer ?
#
loop_
_entity_poly.entity_id
_entity_poly.type
_entity_poly.pdbx_seq_one_letter_code
_entity_poly.pdbx_strand_id
1 'polypeptide(L)'
;MTEGIITTSINEIIKYMGVPSNGKWSKIVSEELDCLYKTTISWVLSFYADESSPQTVKNQHILNQYNYSSPSERSSASTQFDQTCEIQFDDRIIENLRNKKTAPMNLSVRHSINSPVQRVLYDMVDLFLVKNGIYERTARNLVDDLNLSASRYAYKSKRKTLLEDFKASLDGKMLSTLSILKIDILKTSDGADWKCRFRTVK
;
A
#
# COMPACT_ATOMS: atom_id res chain seq x y z
N MET A 1 -13.00 -13.88 -24.70
CA MET A 1 -13.69 -12.83 -23.92
C MET A 1 -12.63 -12.19 -23.05
N THR A 2 -12.36 -10.91 -23.27
CA THR A 2 -11.34 -10.10 -22.57
C THR A 2 -11.82 -9.80 -21.16
N GLU A 3 -11.71 -10.77 -20.26
CA GLU A 3 -11.99 -10.54 -18.84
C GLU A 3 -10.88 -9.68 -18.22
N GLY A 4 -11.26 -8.62 -17.50
CA GLY A 4 -10.33 -7.88 -16.64
C GLY A 4 -9.76 -6.57 -17.20
N ILE A 5 -10.13 -6.16 -18.42
CA ILE A 5 -9.78 -4.82 -18.92
C ILE A 5 -10.75 -3.79 -18.33
N ILE A 6 -10.19 -2.78 -17.67
CA ILE A 6 -10.92 -1.65 -17.09
C ILE A 6 -10.74 -0.46 -18.05
N THR A 7 -11.86 0.02 -18.59
CA THR A 7 -11.90 1.28 -19.34
C THR A 7 -12.39 2.38 -18.40
N THR A 8 -11.56 3.38 -18.16
CA THR A 8 -11.89 4.52 -17.27
C THR A 8 -11.24 5.80 -17.80
N SER A 9 -11.35 6.91 -17.09
CA SER A 9 -10.58 8.12 -17.38
C SER A 9 -9.68 8.54 -16.23
N ILE A 10 -8.63 9.30 -16.53
CA ILE A 10 -7.77 9.88 -15.49
C ILE A 10 -8.60 10.73 -14.51
N ASN A 11 -9.60 11.46 -15.01
CA ASN A 11 -10.47 12.29 -14.18
C ASN A 11 -11.32 11.45 -13.21
N GLU A 12 -11.79 10.27 -13.63
CA GLU A 12 -12.49 9.34 -12.75
C GLU A 12 -11.57 8.81 -11.65
N ILE A 13 -10.34 8.43 -11.99
CA ILE A 13 -9.34 7.98 -11.00
C ILE A 13 -9.07 9.08 -9.97
N ILE A 14 -8.84 10.31 -10.40
CA ILE A 14 -8.65 11.49 -9.54
C ILE A 14 -9.85 11.67 -8.60
N LYS A 15 -11.07 11.54 -9.12
CA LYS A 15 -12.29 11.66 -8.33
C LYS A 15 -12.36 10.58 -7.25
N TYR A 16 -12.03 9.32 -7.58
CA TYR A 16 -11.98 8.23 -6.60
C TYR A 16 -10.87 8.43 -5.55
N MET A 17 -9.76 9.07 -5.91
CA MET A 17 -8.71 9.43 -4.97
C MET A 17 -9.11 10.56 -4.01
N GLY A 18 -10.19 11.29 -4.29
CA GLY A 18 -10.66 12.41 -3.46
C GLY A 18 -9.71 13.62 -3.49
N VAL A 19 -8.94 13.79 -4.56
CA VAL A 19 -7.98 14.91 -4.72
C VAL A 19 -8.51 15.95 -5.72
N PRO A 20 -8.01 17.21 -5.67
CA PRO A 20 -8.45 18.25 -6.60
C PRO A 20 -8.21 17.87 -8.07
N SER A 21 -9.22 18.03 -8.91
CA SER A 21 -9.10 17.81 -10.35
C SER A 21 -8.37 18.97 -11.01
N ASN A 22 -7.05 18.84 -11.17
CA ASN A 22 -6.21 19.81 -11.88
C ASN A 22 -5.08 19.11 -12.63
N GLY A 23 -4.41 19.84 -13.54
CA GLY A 23 -3.37 19.27 -14.40
C GLY A 23 -2.17 18.68 -13.64
N LYS A 24 -1.90 19.13 -12.41
CA LYS A 24 -0.86 18.53 -11.55
C LYS A 24 -1.24 17.09 -11.17
N TRP A 25 -2.47 16.87 -10.70
CA TRP A 25 -2.92 15.53 -10.31
C TRP A 25 -3.11 14.61 -11.51
N SER A 26 -3.56 15.12 -12.65
CA SER A 26 -3.58 14.35 -13.90
C SER A 26 -2.20 13.83 -14.27
N LYS A 27 -1.18 14.69 -14.21
CA LYS A 27 0.21 14.31 -14.48
C LYS A 27 0.72 13.24 -13.49
N ILE A 28 0.49 13.44 -12.20
CA ILE A 28 0.90 12.47 -11.16
C ILE A 28 0.25 11.10 -11.43
N VAL A 29 -1.06 11.06 -11.70
CA VAL A 29 -1.76 9.80 -11.96
C VAL A 29 -1.21 9.11 -13.22
N SER A 30 -0.96 9.85 -14.30
CA SER A 30 -0.34 9.28 -15.51
C SER A 30 1.05 8.68 -15.23
N GLU A 31 1.89 9.40 -14.49
CA GLU A 31 3.25 8.95 -14.14
C GLU A 31 3.24 7.71 -13.26
N GLU A 32 2.33 7.64 -12.28
CA GLU A 32 2.18 6.47 -11.41
C GLU A 32 1.63 5.25 -12.17
N LEU A 33 0.68 5.44 -13.10
CA LEU A 33 0.19 4.33 -13.95
C LEU A 33 1.29 3.78 -14.86
N ASP A 34 2.13 4.66 -15.42
CA ASP A 34 3.30 4.25 -16.20
C ASP A 34 4.34 3.51 -15.34
N CYS A 35 4.54 3.95 -14.09
CA CYS A 35 5.39 3.27 -13.11
C CYS A 35 4.86 1.86 -12.79
N LEU A 36 3.55 1.71 -12.57
CA LEU A 36 2.92 0.41 -12.31
C LEU A 36 3.04 -0.55 -13.50
N TYR A 37 3.00 -0.02 -14.73
CA TYR A 37 3.19 -0.81 -15.94
C TYR A 37 4.66 -1.24 -16.12
N LYS A 38 5.62 -0.33 -15.92
CA LYS A 38 7.05 -0.62 -16.17
C LYS A 38 7.74 -1.40 -15.06
N THR A 39 7.31 -1.22 -13.81
CA THR A 39 7.97 -1.81 -12.66
C THR A 39 7.68 -3.30 -12.56
N THR A 40 8.74 -4.09 -12.43
CA THR A 40 8.63 -5.52 -12.12
C THR A 40 8.88 -5.75 -10.64
N ILE A 41 8.12 -6.65 -10.05
CA ILE A 41 8.22 -7.03 -8.65
C ILE A 41 8.34 -8.55 -8.57
N SER A 42 9.22 -9.01 -7.67
CA SER A 42 9.28 -10.43 -7.30
C SER A 42 8.44 -10.67 -6.06
N TRP A 43 7.38 -11.44 -6.22
CA TRP A 43 6.42 -11.78 -5.19
C TRP A 43 6.74 -13.15 -4.62
N VAL A 44 7.12 -13.20 -3.35
CA VAL A 44 7.48 -14.44 -2.66
C VAL A 44 6.25 -14.97 -1.93
N LEU A 45 5.84 -16.21 -2.23
CA LEU A 45 4.72 -16.89 -1.59
C LEU A 45 3.43 -16.03 -1.52
N SER A 46 3.07 -15.35 -2.61
CA SER A 46 2.01 -14.33 -2.62
C SER A 46 0.74 -14.72 -3.40
N PHE A 47 0.81 -15.70 -4.29
CA PHE A 47 -0.34 -16.09 -5.14
C PHE A 47 -0.82 -17.49 -4.83
N TYR A 48 -2.14 -17.69 -4.75
CA TYR A 48 -2.73 -19.01 -4.52
C TYR A 48 -3.30 -19.52 -5.83
N ALA A 49 -2.57 -20.42 -6.51
CA ALA A 49 -3.09 -21.12 -7.69
C ALA A 49 -4.09 -22.23 -7.28
N ASP A 50 -3.88 -22.84 -6.10
CA ASP A 50 -4.74 -23.85 -5.47
C ASP A 50 -4.73 -23.66 -3.94
N GLU A 51 -5.59 -24.36 -3.20
CA GLU A 51 -5.67 -24.27 -1.72
C GLU A 51 -4.38 -24.69 -1.01
N SER A 52 -3.48 -25.43 -1.66
CA SER A 52 -2.41 -26.18 -0.99
C SER A 52 -1.02 -25.52 -0.95
N SER A 53 -0.73 -24.46 -1.73
CA SER A 53 0.52 -23.71 -1.51
C SER A 53 0.56 -22.34 -2.18
N PRO A 54 1.07 -21.31 -1.49
CA PRO A 54 1.33 -20.02 -2.10
C PRO A 54 2.57 -20.10 -3.02
N GLN A 55 2.43 -19.59 -4.23
CA GLN A 55 3.47 -19.57 -5.26
C GLN A 55 4.32 -18.30 -5.19
N THR A 56 5.59 -18.46 -5.59
CA THR A 56 6.54 -17.36 -5.80
C THR A 56 6.62 -17.04 -7.28
N VAL A 57 6.42 -15.77 -7.64
CA VAL A 57 6.49 -15.27 -9.01
C VAL A 57 7.57 -14.20 -9.06
N LYS A 58 8.57 -14.38 -9.93
CA LYS A 58 9.68 -13.43 -10.08
C LYS A 58 9.41 -12.49 -11.26
N ASN A 59 9.84 -11.23 -11.12
CA ASN A 59 9.82 -10.22 -12.17
C ASN A 59 8.45 -10.02 -12.85
N GLN A 60 7.38 -10.00 -12.05
CA GLN A 60 6.01 -9.80 -12.53
C GLN A 60 5.70 -8.31 -12.65
N HIS A 61 5.04 -7.90 -13.73
CA HIS A 61 4.46 -6.55 -13.84
C HIS A 61 3.14 -6.47 -13.08
N ILE A 62 2.80 -5.29 -12.52
CA ILE A 62 1.50 -5.11 -11.87
C ILE A 62 0.39 -5.00 -12.92
N LEU A 63 0.67 -4.31 -14.03
CA LEU A 63 -0.23 -4.14 -15.15
C LEU A 63 0.26 -4.97 -16.35
N ASN A 64 -0.60 -5.82 -16.90
CA ASN A 64 -0.39 -6.51 -18.17
C ASN A 64 -0.56 -5.55 -19.35
N GLN A 65 -1.50 -4.62 -19.23
CA GLN A 65 -1.82 -3.64 -20.28
C GLN A 65 -2.07 -2.27 -19.67
N TYR A 66 -1.49 -1.26 -20.30
CA TYR A 66 -1.80 0.14 -20.04
C TYR A 66 -1.81 0.89 -21.38
N ASN A 67 -3.00 1.12 -21.93
CA ASN A 67 -3.17 1.98 -23.09
C ASN A 67 -3.68 3.33 -22.63
N TYR A 68 -2.86 4.35 -22.82
CA TYR A 68 -3.23 5.74 -22.65
C TYR A 68 -3.30 6.37 -24.02
N SER A 69 -4.47 6.91 -24.41
CA SER A 69 -4.55 7.70 -25.64
C SER A 69 -4.66 9.17 -25.31
N SER A 70 -3.67 9.92 -25.79
CA SER A 70 -3.58 11.36 -25.58
C SER A 70 -4.56 12.09 -26.52
N PRO A 71 -4.98 13.32 -26.16
CA PRO A 71 -5.80 14.15 -27.05
C PRO A 71 -5.17 14.40 -28.44
N SER A 72 -3.83 14.36 -28.53
CA SER A 72 -3.06 14.55 -29.78
C SER A 72 -3.13 13.37 -30.75
N GLU A 73 -3.54 12.18 -30.30
CA GLU A 73 -3.59 10.97 -31.12
C GLU A 73 -4.99 10.68 -31.69
N ARG A 74 -5.99 11.53 -31.41
CA ARG A 74 -7.39 11.29 -31.81
C ARG A 74 -7.90 12.31 -32.83
N SER A 75 -8.43 11.81 -33.94
CA SER A 75 -8.82 12.56 -35.14
C SER A 75 -10.24 13.15 -35.11
N SER A 76 -11.00 13.03 -34.01
CA SER A 76 -12.43 13.35 -33.97
C SER A 76 -12.82 14.22 -32.76
N ALA A 77 -13.46 15.36 -33.03
CA ALA A 77 -13.81 16.41 -32.07
C ALA A 77 -14.91 16.04 -31.05
N SER A 78 -15.62 14.91 -31.22
CA SER A 78 -16.77 14.54 -30.38
C SER A 78 -16.41 13.78 -29.09
N THR A 79 -15.19 13.26 -28.97
CA THR A 79 -14.68 12.53 -27.77
C THR A 79 -13.50 13.25 -27.10
N GLN A 80 -13.36 14.55 -27.36
CA GLN A 80 -12.17 15.35 -27.06
C GLN A 80 -11.91 15.56 -25.55
N PHE A 81 -12.89 15.25 -24.69
CA PHE A 81 -12.85 15.58 -23.26
C PHE A 81 -12.65 14.37 -22.31
N ASP A 82 -12.78 13.14 -22.80
CA ASP A 82 -12.57 11.94 -21.99
C ASP A 82 -11.20 11.33 -22.31
N GLN A 83 -10.20 11.68 -21.48
CA GLN A 83 -8.91 11.00 -21.44
C GLN A 83 -9.12 9.54 -21.03
N THR A 84 -9.46 8.69 -22.00
CA THR A 84 -9.78 7.28 -21.76
C THR A 84 -8.48 6.48 -21.60
N CYS A 85 -8.40 5.70 -20.54
CA CYS A 85 -7.35 4.72 -20.32
C CYS A 85 -7.94 3.32 -20.25
N GLU A 86 -7.21 2.36 -20.83
CA GLU A 86 -7.48 0.94 -20.68
C GLU A 86 -6.38 0.35 -19.81
N ILE A 87 -6.78 -0.25 -18.69
CA ILE A 87 -5.88 -0.82 -17.70
C ILE A 87 -6.25 -2.29 -17.52
N GLN A 88 -5.27 -3.18 -17.61
CA GLN A 88 -5.42 -4.58 -17.25
C GLN A 88 -4.37 -4.93 -16.20
N PHE A 89 -4.81 -5.37 -15.02
CA PHE A 89 -3.93 -5.95 -14.02
C PHE A 89 -3.46 -7.34 -14.43
N ASP A 90 -2.34 -7.80 -13.87
CA ASP A 90 -1.95 -9.19 -14.03
C ASP A 90 -3.05 -10.15 -13.52
N ASP A 91 -3.31 -11.20 -14.30
CA ASP A 91 -4.41 -12.15 -14.06
C ASP A 91 -4.33 -12.78 -12.67
N ARG A 92 -3.12 -13.02 -12.13
CA ARG A 92 -2.93 -13.60 -10.79
C ARG A 92 -3.37 -12.64 -9.68
N ILE A 93 -3.22 -11.34 -9.89
CA ILE A 93 -3.71 -10.30 -8.96
C ILE A 93 -5.24 -10.31 -8.98
N ILE A 94 -5.84 -10.34 -10.17
CA ILE A 94 -7.30 -10.40 -10.34
C ILE A 94 -7.88 -11.68 -9.73
N GLU A 95 -7.24 -12.82 -9.94
CA GLU A 95 -7.67 -14.09 -9.38
C GLU A 95 -7.61 -14.09 -7.84
N ASN A 96 -6.51 -13.61 -7.24
CA ASN A 96 -6.43 -13.44 -5.78
C ASN A 96 -7.55 -12.52 -5.24
N LEU A 97 -7.86 -11.42 -5.94
CA LEU A 97 -8.95 -10.51 -5.58
C LEU A 97 -10.31 -11.19 -5.64
N ARG A 98 -10.60 -11.92 -6.73
CA ARG A 98 -11.85 -12.69 -6.92
C ARG A 98 -12.01 -13.76 -5.85
N ASN A 99 -10.92 -14.44 -5.49
CA ASN A 99 -10.89 -15.50 -4.48
C ASN A 99 -10.82 -14.97 -3.04
N LYS A 100 -10.89 -13.64 -2.83
CA LYS A 100 -10.77 -12.99 -1.51
C LYS A 100 -9.51 -13.39 -0.75
N LYS A 101 -8.44 -13.74 -1.48
CA LYS A 101 -7.10 -14.05 -0.94
C LYS A 101 -6.30 -12.75 -0.80
N THR A 102 -6.93 -11.72 -0.27
CA THR A 102 -6.34 -10.41 -0.04
C THR A 102 -6.55 -10.00 1.41
N ALA A 103 -5.65 -9.16 1.90
CA ALA A 103 -5.80 -8.60 3.22
C ALA A 103 -6.80 -7.44 3.20
N PRO A 104 -7.80 -7.42 4.10
CA PRO A 104 -8.68 -6.28 4.23
C PRO A 104 -7.88 -5.08 4.75
N MET A 105 -8.24 -3.88 4.30
CA MET A 105 -7.57 -2.63 4.65
C MET A 105 -8.60 -1.52 4.82
N ASN A 106 -8.48 -0.74 5.89
CA ASN A 106 -9.34 0.43 6.11
C ASN A 106 -8.83 1.63 5.29
N LEU A 107 -9.33 1.75 4.06
CA LEU A 107 -8.92 2.79 3.12
C LEU A 107 -9.11 4.20 3.69
N SER A 108 -10.23 4.48 4.36
CA SER A 108 -10.52 5.80 4.94
C SER A 108 -9.45 6.22 5.96
N VAL A 109 -9.08 5.31 6.86
CA VAL A 109 -8.02 5.57 7.85
C VAL A 109 -6.68 5.72 7.16
N ARG A 110 -6.36 4.87 6.19
CA ARG A 110 -5.11 4.94 5.43
C ARG A 110 -4.94 6.27 4.69
N HIS A 111 -6.01 6.78 4.07
CA HIS A 111 -6.02 8.08 3.40
C HIS A 111 -5.76 9.24 4.37
N SER A 112 -6.23 9.14 5.63
CA SER A 112 -5.98 10.16 6.66
C SER A 112 -4.53 10.21 7.16
N ILE A 113 -3.69 9.23 6.82
CA ILE A 113 -2.27 9.22 7.20
C ILE A 113 -1.49 9.95 6.10
N ASN A 114 -0.69 10.96 6.45
CA ASN A 114 0.05 11.75 5.46
C ASN A 114 1.41 11.13 5.09
N SER A 115 2.10 10.54 6.06
CA SER A 115 3.43 9.97 5.84
C SER A 115 3.34 8.61 5.12
N PRO A 116 4.02 8.42 3.98
CA PRO A 116 4.06 7.13 3.28
C PRO A 116 4.57 5.99 4.16
N VAL A 117 5.60 6.25 4.97
CA VAL A 117 6.19 5.26 5.89
C VAL A 117 5.18 4.83 6.95
N GLN A 118 4.40 5.78 7.48
CA GLN A 118 3.36 5.48 8.47
C GLN A 118 2.19 4.71 7.84
N ARG A 119 1.87 4.93 6.56
CA ARG A 119 0.87 4.12 5.83
C ARG A 119 1.33 2.67 5.71
N VAL A 120 2.58 2.45 5.28
CA VAL A 120 3.16 1.10 5.17
C VAL A 120 3.17 0.40 6.53
N LEU A 121 3.57 1.10 7.60
CA LEU A 121 3.54 0.56 8.95
C LEU A 121 2.12 0.20 9.39
N TYR A 122 1.15 1.07 9.13
CA TYR A 122 -0.26 0.81 9.44
C TYR A 122 -0.77 -0.44 8.72
N ASP A 123 -0.53 -0.57 7.41
CA ASP A 123 -0.94 -1.71 6.60
C ASP A 123 -0.32 -3.02 7.15
N MET A 124 0.98 -2.99 7.47
CA MET A 124 1.69 -4.12 8.06
C MET A 124 1.13 -4.53 9.43
N VAL A 125 0.83 -3.55 10.30
CA VAL A 125 0.29 -3.81 11.63
C VAL A 125 -1.14 -4.36 11.54
N ASP A 126 -1.99 -3.82 10.69
CA ASP A 126 -3.36 -4.29 10.45
C ASP A 126 -3.34 -5.78 10.04
N LEU A 127 -2.48 -6.12 9.06
CA LEU A 127 -2.20 -7.48 8.62
C LEU A 127 -1.82 -8.45 9.76
N PHE A 128 -0.83 -8.07 10.58
CA PHE A 128 -0.34 -8.96 11.64
C PHE A 128 -1.32 -9.09 12.81
N LEU A 129 -2.04 -8.02 13.14
CA LEU A 129 -3.00 -8.03 14.25
C LEU A 129 -4.25 -8.86 13.93
N VAL A 130 -4.68 -8.92 12.66
CA VAL A 130 -5.73 -9.84 12.21
C VAL A 130 -5.38 -11.30 12.56
N LYS A 131 -4.10 -11.68 12.42
CA LYS A 131 -3.66 -13.06 12.63
C LYS A 131 -3.33 -13.39 14.09
N ASN A 132 -2.59 -12.49 14.77
CA ASN A 132 -1.93 -12.82 16.04
C ASN A 132 -2.42 -11.99 17.25
N GLY A 133 -3.31 -11.00 17.06
CA GLY A 133 -3.85 -10.13 18.12
C GLY A 133 -2.85 -9.18 18.80
N ILE A 134 -1.57 -9.54 18.82
CA ILE A 134 -0.43 -8.75 19.31
C ILE A 134 0.69 -8.86 18.30
N TYR A 135 1.35 -7.74 18.02
CA TYR A 135 2.54 -7.67 17.19
C TYR A 135 3.64 -6.89 17.92
N GLU A 136 4.83 -7.48 18.05
CA GLU A 136 5.97 -6.86 18.71
C GLU A 136 7.18 -6.82 17.78
N ARG A 137 7.80 -5.64 17.68
CA ARG A 137 9.05 -5.43 16.95
C ARG A 137 9.95 -4.42 17.64
N THR A 138 11.25 -4.68 17.58
CA THR A 138 12.28 -3.72 17.99
C THR A 138 12.34 -2.56 17.01
N ALA A 139 12.82 -1.40 17.48
CA ALA A 139 12.96 -0.23 16.63
C ALA A 139 13.95 -0.47 15.49
N ARG A 140 15.03 -1.22 15.75
CA ARG A 140 15.98 -1.63 14.71
C ARG A 140 15.31 -2.47 13.62
N ASN A 141 14.57 -3.52 14.00
CA ASN A 141 13.91 -4.37 13.01
C ASN A 141 12.84 -3.58 12.23
N LEU A 142 12.12 -2.64 12.86
CA LEU A 142 11.18 -1.78 12.15
C LEU A 142 11.86 -0.86 11.12
N VAL A 143 13.09 -0.40 11.38
CA VAL A 143 13.86 0.38 10.41
C VAL A 143 14.15 -0.47 9.17
N ASP A 144 14.51 -1.73 9.37
CA ASP A 144 14.79 -2.68 8.27
C ASP A 144 13.50 -3.09 7.54
N ASP A 145 12.44 -3.45 8.28
CA ASP A 145 11.14 -3.86 7.75
C ASP A 145 10.49 -2.75 6.89
N LEU A 146 10.68 -1.48 7.28
CA LEU A 146 10.19 -0.30 6.55
C LEU A 146 11.19 0.22 5.50
N ASN A 147 12.29 -0.50 5.28
CA ASN A 147 13.37 -0.15 4.35
C ASN A 147 13.87 1.29 4.52
N LEU A 148 14.03 1.71 5.78
CA LEU A 148 14.52 3.03 6.14
C LEU A 148 16.05 3.04 6.18
N SER A 149 16.65 4.21 5.93
CA SER A 149 18.11 4.37 5.98
C SER A 149 18.65 4.07 7.39
N ALA A 150 19.34 2.94 7.55
CA ALA A 150 19.87 2.49 8.84
C ALA A 150 20.82 3.52 9.50
N SER A 151 21.58 4.27 8.70
CA SER A 151 22.50 5.31 9.19
C SER A 151 21.77 6.45 9.92
N ARG A 152 20.58 6.84 9.46
CA ARG A 152 19.74 7.86 10.12
C ARG A 152 19.29 7.43 11.52
N TYR A 153 19.17 6.12 11.75
CA TYR A 153 18.64 5.53 12.98
C TYR A 153 19.69 4.71 13.75
N ALA A 154 20.98 4.99 13.55
CA ALA A 154 22.08 4.32 14.25
C ALA A 154 22.00 4.49 15.78
N TYR A 155 21.54 5.65 16.25
CA TYR A 155 21.45 5.97 17.68
C TYR A 155 20.10 5.58 18.29
N LYS A 156 20.14 5.07 19.52
CA LYS A 156 18.96 4.67 20.30
C LYS A 156 17.96 5.81 20.51
N SER A 157 18.43 7.04 20.70
CA SER A 157 17.58 8.23 20.84
C SER A 157 16.77 8.50 19.57
N LYS A 158 17.41 8.46 18.40
CA LYS A 158 16.73 8.64 17.09
C LYS A 158 15.68 7.56 16.83
N ARG A 159 15.98 6.31 17.20
CA ARG A 159 15.01 5.21 17.14
C ARG A 159 13.82 5.45 18.05
N LYS A 160 14.03 5.94 19.27
CA LYS A 160 12.94 6.31 20.17
C LYS A 160 12.04 7.38 19.55
N THR A 161 12.63 8.45 19.00
CA THR A 161 11.87 9.52 18.34
C THR A 161 11.06 9.01 17.16
N LEU A 162 11.59 8.05 16.38
CA LEU A 162 10.84 7.40 15.30
C LEU A 162 9.60 6.67 15.84
N LEU A 163 9.75 5.90 16.92
CA LEU A 163 8.63 5.19 17.53
C LEU A 163 7.60 6.14 18.14
N GLU A 164 8.05 7.24 18.74
CA GLU A 164 7.18 8.28 19.29
C GLU A 164 6.38 8.98 18.17
N ASP A 165 7.00 9.26 17.03
CA ASP A 165 6.31 9.79 15.84
C ASP A 165 5.26 8.80 15.31
N PHE A 166 5.62 7.52 15.20
CA PHE A 166 4.67 6.47 14.80
C PHE A 166 3.51 6.36 15.77
N LYS A 167 3.77 6.38 17.08
CA LYS A 167 2.72 6.38 18.10
C LYS A 167 1.83 7.62 17.98
N ALA A 168 2.39 8.81 17.85
CA ALA A 168 1.62 10.04 17.74
C ALA A 168 0.68 10.05 16.53
N SER A 169 1.10 9.46 15.41
CA SER A 169 0.29 9.44 14.18
C SER A 169 -0.70 8.27 14.13
N LEU A 170 -0.33 7.09 14.60
CA LEU A 170 -1.09 5.86 14.36
C LEU A 170 -1.90 5.37 15.57
N ASP A 171 -1.52 5.74 16.78
CA ASP A 171 -2.22 5.29 18.00
C ASP A 171 -3.66 5.81 18.02
N GLY A 172 -4.62 4.92 18.28
CA GLY A 172 -6.04 5.24 18.27
C GLY A 172 -6.71 5.16 16.90
N LYS A 173 -5.98 4.90 15.80
CA LYS A 173 -6.61 4.70 14.48
C LYS A 173 -7.38 3.36 14.44
N MET A 174 -8.50 3.35 13.73
CA MET A 174 -9.31 2.14 13.53
C MET A 174 -8.61 1.20 12.53
N LEU A 175 -8.69 -0.11 12.76
CA LEU A 175 -8.16 -1.17 11.90
C LEU A 175 -9.23 -1.70 10.95
N SER A 176 -8.84 -2.57 10.00
CA SER A 176 -9.78 -3.28 9.12
C SER A 176 -10.79 -4.14 9.89
N THR A 177 -10.40 -4.63 11.06
CA THR A 177 -11.23 -5.45 11.96
C THR A 177 -12.22 -4.65 12.81
N LEU A 178 -12.38 -3.34 12.54
CA LEU A 178 -13.17 -2.39 13.35
C LEU A 178 -12.69 -2.23 14.80
N SER A 179 -11.49 -2.74 15.12
CA SER A 179 -10.84 -2.55 16.42
C SER A 179 -9.95 -1.31 16.40
N ILE A 180 -9.63 -0.77 17.57
CA ILE A 180 -8.75 0.39 17.72
C ILE A 180 -7.30 -0.09 17.88
N LEU A 181 -6.40 0.47 17.09
CA LEU A 181 -4.96 0.25 17.23
C LEU A 181 -4.44 0.93 18.50
N LYS A 182 -3.74 0.17 19.34
CA LYS A 182 -2.95 0.71 20.45
C LYS A 182 -1.48 0.37 20.31
N ILE A 183 -0.64 1.38 20.56
CA ILE A 183 0.81 1.28 20.43
C ILE A 183 1.46 1.61 21.77
N ASP A 184 2.18 0.65 22.34
CA ASP A 184 2.97 0.84 23.55
C ASP A 184 4.46 0.81 23.20
N ILE A 185 5.22 1.80 23.69
CA ILE A 185 6.68 1.87 23.51
C ILE A 185 7.34 1.36 24.79
N LEU A 186 8.11 0.28 24.66
CA LEU A 186 8.75 -0.40 25.78
C LEU A 186 10.27 -0.42 25.56
N LYS A 187 11.04 -0.46 26.66
CA LYS A 187 12.47 -0.80 26.57
C LYS A 187 12.60 -2.31 26.34
N THR A 188 13.62 -2.72 25.59
CA THR A 188 14.00 -4.14 25.52
C THR A 188 14.53 -4.61 26.88
N SER A 189 14.42 -5.92 27.16
CA SER A 189 14.84 -6.51 28.44
C SER A 189 16.33 -6.35 28.72
N ASP A 190 17.14 -6.32 27.67
CA ASP A 190 18.59 -6.05 27.71
C ASP A 190 18.93 -4.55 27.78
N GLY A 191 17.94 -3.66 27.68
CA GLY A 191 18.13 -2.22 27.61
C GLY A 191 18.86 -1.72 26.37
N ALA A 192 19.15 -2.56 25.37
CA ALA A 192 19.92 -2.20 24.18
C ALA A 192 19.11 -1.35 23.19
N ASP A 193 17.78 -1.53 23.15
CA ASP A 193 16.91 -0.83 22.21
C ASP A 193 15.52 -0.49 22.79
N TRP A 194 14.68 0.10 21.94
CA TRP A 194 13.25 0.25 22.19
C TRP A 194 12.47 -0.74 21.34
N LYS A 195 11.29 -1.13 21.79
CA LYS A 195 10.34 -1.96 21.03
C LYS A 195 8.95 -1.31 21.01
N CYS A 196 8.25 -1.47 19.89
CA CYS A 196 6.83 -1.20 19.81
C CYS A 196 6.05 -2.49 20.04
N ARG A 197 5.01 -2.39 20.87
CA ARG A 197 3.99 -3.40 21.04
C ARG A 197 2.68 -2.85 20.49
N PHE A 198 2.23 -3.45 19.40
CA PHE A 198 0.96 -3.14 18.76
C PHE A 198 -0.08 -4.13 19.25
N ARG A 199 -1.27 -3.65 19.61
CA ARG A 199 -2.39 -4.46 20.07
C ARG A 199 -3.72 -3.86 19.64
N THR A 200 -4.75 -4.69 19.59
CA THR A 200 -6.12 -4.24 19.35
C THR A 200 -6.84 -3.98 20.67
N VAL A 201 -7.67 -2.94 20.71
CA VAL A 201 -8.65 -2.71 21.76
C VAL A 201 -10.03 -2.64 21.12
N LYS A 202 -11.01 -3.34 21.71
CA LYS A 202 -12.40 -3.26 21.30
C LYS A 202 -13.07 -2.06 21.96
#